data_AF-A0A924TET6-F1
#
_entry.id   AF-A0A924TET6-F1
#
_cell.length_a   1.000
_cell.length_b   1.000
_cell.length_c   1.000
_cell.angle_alpha   90.00
_cell.angle_beta   90.00
_cell.angle_gamma   90.00
#
_symmetry.space_group_name_H-M   'P 1'
#
loop_
_entity.id
_entity.type
_entity.pdbx_description
1 polymer ?
#
loop_
_entity_poly.entity_id
_entity_poly.type
_entity_poly.pdbx_seq_one_letter_code
_entity_poly.pdbx_strand_id
1 'polypeptide(L)'
;MASQHITQLQVAITKTRNQLVKHPLYSQLQTLNQIKLFTSYHVFAVWDFMSLLKSLQQNLTCTTTPWVPVGTANTRYLINEIVLGEESDVDEHGNRTSHFELYLKAMQQLGADTTVIEQLLTYIANGVDVNSAMNKLNIPPAIREFVGFTFDIILNQP
;
A
#
# COMPACT_ATOMS: atom_id res chain seq x y z
N MET A 1 29.71 -6.55 7.50
CA MET A 1 29.06 -7.28 8.61
C MET A 1 27.71 -6.64 8.85
N ALA A 2 26.62 -7.42 8.94
CA ALA A 2 25.32 -6.84 9.29
C ALA A 2 25.44 -6.12 10.63
N SER A 3 24.87 -4.91 10.75
CA SER A 3 24.88 -4.15 11.99
C SER A 3 24.28 -5.00 13.11
N GLN A 4 24.95 -5.06 14.28
CA GLN A 4 24.47 -5.79 15.46
C GLN A 4 23.03 -5.39 15.83
N HIS A 5 22.67 -4.13 15.59
CA HIS A 5 21.31 -3.61 15.77
C HIS A 5 20.30 -4.24 14.80
N ILE A 6 20.65 -4.41 13.51
CA ILE A 6 19.80 -5.08 12.53
C ILE A 6 19.54 -6.52 12.95
N THR A 7 20.55 -7.22 13.44
CA THR A 7 20.38 -8.59 13.94
C THR A 7 19.45 -8.64 15.14
N GLN A 8 19.55 -7.69 16.07
CA GLN A 8 18.62 -7.60 17.21
C GLN A 8 17.18 -7.37 16.77
N LEU A 9 16.94 -6.47 15.81
CA LEU A 9 15.61 -6.24 15.24
C LEU A 9 15.06 -7.50 14.57
N GLN A 10 15.88 -8.19 13.76
CA GLN A 10 15.49 -9.45 13.12
C GLN A 10 15.08 -10.52 14.13
N VAL A 11 15.84 -10.68 15.21
CA VAL A 11 15.51 -11.60 16.30
C VAL A 11 14.20 -11.18 16.97
N ALA A 12 14.03 -9.88 17.28
CA ALA A 12 12.83 -9.37 17.94
C ALA A 12 11.54 -9.64 17.13
N ILE A 13 11.59 -9.51 15.81
CA ILE A 13 10.42 -9.75 14.95
C ILE A 13 10.21 -11.22 14.54
N THR A 14 11.14 -12.12 14.88
CA THR A 14 11.15 -13.50 14.36
C THR A 14 9.85 -14.24 14.66
N LYS A 15 9.32 -14.11 15.88
CA LYS A 15 8.06 -14.79 16.27
C LYS A 15 6.89 -14.32 15.40
N THR A 16 6.70 -13.01 15.28
CA THR A 16 5.61 -12.40 14.49
C THR A 16 5.76 -12.73 13.01
N ARG A 17 6.98 -12.64 12.46
CA ARG A 17 7.27 -13.01 11.07
C ARG A 17 6.89 -14.47 10.78
N ASN A 18 7.25 -15.39 11.68
CA ASN A 18 6.92 -16.80 11.51
C ASN A 18 5.40 -17.07 11.54
N GLN A 19 4.65 -16.32 12.34
CA GLN A 19 3.18 -16.41 12.37
C GLN A 19 2.57 -15.92 11.06
N LEU A 20 3.06 -14.81 10.50
CA LEU A 20 2.58 -14.27 9.23
C LEU A 20 2.90 -15.20 8.04
N VAL A 21 4.13 -15.72 7.96
CA VAL A 21 4.55 -16.60 6.85
C VAL A 21 3.78 -17.93 6.87
N LYS A 22 3.42 -18.43 8.05
CA LYS A 22 2.67 -19.69 8.21
C LYS A 22 1.17 -19.45 8.35
N HIS A 23 0.68 -18.27 7.99
CA HIS A 23 -0.72 -17.92 8.22
C HIS A 23 -1.66 -18.84 7.40
N PRO A 24 -2.70 -19.44 8.01
CA PRO A 24 -3.59 -20.39 7.33
C PRO A 24 -4.34 -19.82 6.12
N LEU A 25 -4.48 -18.49 6.03
CA LEU A 25 -5.15 -17.82 4.91
C LEU A 25 -4.62 -18.31 3.55
N TYR A 26 -3.30 -18.45 3.40
CA TYR A 26 -2.71 -18.82 2.11
C TYR A 26 -3.13 -20.22 1.66
N SER A 27 -3.30 -21.18 2.57
CA SER A 27 -3.74 -22.54 2.21
C SER A 27 -5.25 -22.62 1.95
N GLN A 28 -6.01 -21.59 2.34
CA GLN A 28 -7.46 -21.49 2.10
C GLN A 28 -7.82 -20.88 0.74
N LEU A 29 -6.89 -20.23 0.04
CA LEU A 29 -7.12 -19.64 -1.28
C LEU A 29 -7.03 -20.72 -2.39
N GLN A 30 -8.04 -21.58 -2.48
CA GLN A 30 -8.04 -22.74 -3.40
C GLN A 30 -8.92 -22.55 -4.63
N THR A 31 -9.83 -21.58 -4.59
CA THR A 31 -10.83 -21.35 -5.64
C THR A 31 -10.75 -19.93 -6.14
N LEU A 32 -11.18 -19.72 -7.39
CA LEU A 32 -11.26 -18.39 -7.97
C LEU A 32 -12.14 -17.45 -7.13
N ASN A 33 -13.26 -17.93 -6.58
CA ASN A 33 -14.13 -17.12 -5.73
C ASN A 33 -13.45 -16.66 -4.43
N GLN A 34 -12.61 -17.51 -3.82
CA GLN A 34 -11.83 -17.12 -2.64
C GLN A 34 -10.77 -16.07 -3.01
N ILE A 35 -10.14 -16.19 -4.19
CA ILE A 35 -9.18 -15.19 -4.67
C ILE A 35 -9.88 -13.85 -4.94
N LYS A 36 -11.05 -13.85 -5.60
CA LYS A 36 -11.85 -12.63 -5.82
C LYS A 36 -12.22 -11.95 -4.50
N LEU A 37 -12.60 -12.73 -3.49
CA LEU A 37 -12.91 -12.20 -2.17
C LEU A 37 -11.67 -11.64 -1.47
N PHE A 38 -10.53 -12.34 -1.58
CA PHE A 38 -9.28 -11.85 -1.01
C PHE A 38 -8.85 -10.53 -1.64
N THR A 39 -8.90 -10.42 -2.97
CA THR A 39 -8.48 -9.19 -3.67
C THR A 39 -9.40 -8.02 -3.39
N SER A 40 -10.71 -8.24 -3.16
CA SER A 40 -11.63 -7.15 -2.80
C SER A 40 -11.35 -6.56 -1.41
N TYR A 41 -10.71 -7.31 -0.50
CA TYR A 41 -10.22 -6.78 0.78
C TYR A 41 -8.83 -6.17 0.62
N HIS A 42 -7.95 -6.88 -0.07
CA HIS A 42 -6.53 -6.55 -0.15
C HIS A 42 -6.25 -5.30 -0.99
N VAL A 43 -7.12 -4.97 -1.97
CA VAL A 43 -6.95 -3.77 -2.80
C VAL A 43 -6.85 -2.46 -1.99
N PHE A 44 -7.48 -2.41 -0.81
CA PHE A 44 -7.37 -1.25 0.10
C PHE A 44 -5.98 -1.11 0.70
N ALA A 45 -5.30 -2.23 1.01
CA ALA A 45 -3.92 -2.20 1.50
C ALA A 45 -2.91 -1.90 0.37
N VAL A 46 -3.23 -2.29 -0.86
CA VAL A 46 -2.43 -1.90 -2.05
C VAL A 46 -2.55 -0.39 -2.27
N TRP A 47 -3.76 0.14 -2.15
CA TRP A 47 -4.02 1.57 -2.29
C TRP A 47 -3.42 2.42 -1.15
N ASP A 48 -3.61 2.02 0.11
CA ASP A 48 -3.13 2.83 1.24
C ASP A 48 -1.59 2.83 1.35
N PHE A 49 -0.94 1.77 0.88
CA PHE A 49 0.52 1.72 0.73
C PHE A 49 1.04 2.84 -0.17
N MET A 50 0.34 3.17 -1.27
CA MET A 50 0.71 4.31 -2.13
C MET A 50 0.69 5.63 -1.35
N SER A 51 -0.26 5.78 -0.41
CA SER A 51 -0.34 6.96 0.46
C SER A 51 0.80 7.00 1.48
N LEU A 52 1.14 5.85 2.07
CA LEU A 52 2.29 5.73 2.97
C LEU A 52 3.61 6.04 2.23
N LEU A 53 3.79 5.50 1.03
CA LEU A 53 4.95 5.78 0.19
C LEU A 53 5.05 7.26 -0.17
N LYS A 54 3.92 7.93 -0.46
CA LYS A 54 3.92 9.38 -0.73
C LYS A 54 4.33 10.18 0.51
N SER A 55 3.88 9.79 1.70
CA SER A 55 4.34 10.40 2.96
C SER A 55 5.85 10.21 3.16
N LEU A 56 6.38 9.01 2.92
CA LEU A 56 7.82 8.78 2.97
C LEU A 56 8.59 9.63 1.94
N GLN A 57 8.07 9.77 0.72
CA GLN A 57 8.66 10.61 -0.32
C GLN A 57 8.71 12.08 0.11
N GLN A 58 7.63 12.61 0.69
CA GLN A 58 7.56 13.98 1.18
C GLN A 58 8.53 14.24 2.33
N ASN A 59 8.71 13.27 3.24
CA ASN A 59 9.55 13.43 4.43
C ASN A 59 11.04 13.15 4.19
N LEU A 60 11.36 12.25 3.25
CA LEU A 60 12.73 11.76 3.04
C LEU A 60 13.35 12.27 1.73
N THR A 61 12.59 13.01 0.92
CA THR A 61 13.04 13.62 -0.33
C THR A 61 12.48 15.05 -0.48
N CYS A 62 12.71 15.69 -1.62
CA CYS A 62 12.10 16.98 -1.94
C CYS A 62 11.06 16.77 -3.03
N THR A 63 9.81 17.11 -2.73
CA THR A 63 8.65 17.00 -3.64
C THR A 63 8.01 18.36 -3.94
N THR A 64 8.58 19.44 -3.42
CA THR A 64 8.05 20.81 -3.49
C THR A 64 9.06 21.77 -4.12
N THR A 65 8.60 22.99 -4.45
CA THR A 65 9.43 24.06 -5.00
C THR A 65 9.55 25.23 -4.02
N PRO A 66 10.72 25.93 -3.95
CA PRO A 66 11.96 25.63 -4.66
C PRO A 66 12.66 24.36 -4.14
N TRP A 67 13.41 23.68 -5.01
CA TRP A 67 14.06 22.41 -4.68
C TRP A 67 15.26 22.61 -3.74
N VAL A 68 15.30 21.83 -2.66
CA VAL A 68 16.41 21.75 -1.70
C VAL A 68 16.60 20.29 -1.28
N PRO A 69 17.83 19.73 -1.26
CA PRO A 69 18.04 18.33 -0.91
C PRO A 69 17.73 18.03 0.57
N VAL A 70 17.00 16.93 0.83
CA VAL A 70 16.64 16.43 2.16
C VAL A 70 17.44 15.18 2.51
N GLY A 71 18.09 15.14 3.69
CA GLY A 71 18.79 13.94 4.19
C GLY A 71 19.98 13.49 3.33
N THR A 72 20.21 12.17 3.24
CA THR A 72 21.33 11.58 2.48
C THR A 72 20.94 11.26 1.03
N ALA A 73 21.93 11.24 0.13
CA ALA A 73 21.70 10.84 -1.27
C ALA A 73 21.20 9.40 -1.40
N ASN A 74 21.70 8.48 -0.56
CA ASN A 74 21.28 7.08 -0.56
C ASN A 74 19.81 6.92 -0.15
N THR A 75 19.35 7.67 0.86
CA THR A 75 17.94 7.68 1.27
C THR A 75 17.05 8.19 0.14
N ARG A 76 17.43 9.31 -0.49
CA ARG A 76 16.66 9.87 -1.61
C ARG A 76 16.60 8.92 -2.80
N TYR A 77 17.72 8.29 -3.15
CA TYR A 77 17.78 7.29 -4.21
C TYR A 77 16.82 6.14 -3.91
N LEU A 78 16.92 5.54 -2.71
CA LEU A 78 16.07 4.42 -2.30
C LEU A 78 14.58 4.76 -2.40
N ILE A 79 14.16 5.91 -1.85
CA ILE A 79 12.75 6.29 -1.86
C ILE A 79 12.26 6.58 -3.29
N ASN A 80 13.06 7.29 -4.11
CA ASN A 80 12.68 7.56 -5.50
C ASN A 80 12.67 6.31 -6.37
N GLU A 81 13.53 5.32 -6.10
CA GLU A 81 13.54 4.02 -6.77
C GLU A 81 12.28 3.22 -6.44
N ILE A 82 11.84 3.21 -5.18
CA ILE A 82 10.57 2.59 -4.78
C ILE A 82 9.40 3.31 -5.46
N VAL A 83 9.39 4.64 -5.47
CA VAL A 83 8.35 5.43 -6.17
C VAL A 83 8.31 5.09 -7.66
N LEU A 84 9.46 4.98 -8.32
CA LEU A 84 9.54 4.60 -9.73
C LEU A 84 8.84 3.24 -9.97
N GLY A 85 9.15 2.23 -9.14
CA GLY A 85 8.62 0.88 -9.27
C GLY A 85 7.17 0.70 -8.80
N GLU A 86 6.65 1.57 -7.94
CA GLU A 86 5.28 1.44 -7.43
C GLU A 86 4.29 2.34 -8.17
N GLU A 87 4.71 3.54 -8.59
CA GLU A 87 3.84 4.55 -9.20
C GLU A 87 3.91 4.55 -10.73
N SER A 88 4.98 4.04 -11.34
CA SER A 88 5.26 4.24 -12.76
C SER A 88 6.08 3.12 -13.43
N ASP A 89 5.90 1.89 -12.98
CA ASP A 89 6.57 0.71 -13.55
C ASP A 89 6.03 0.37 -14.95
N VAL A 90 6.54 -0.70 -15.55
CA VAL A 90 6.08 -1.24 -16.84
C VAL A 90 5.30 -2.53 -16.66
N ASP A 91 4.18 -2.65 -17.36
CA ASP A 91 3.44 -3.91 -17.46
C ASP A 91 4.11 -4.91 -18.43
N GLU A 92 3.52 -6.10 -18.55
CA GLU A 92 3.99 -7.17 -19.44
C GLU A 92 4.04 -6.81 -20.93
N HIS A 93 3.42 -5.69 -21.32
CA HIS A 93 3.41 -5.16 -22.68
C HIS A 93 4.31 -3.93 -22.84
N GLY A 94 5.02 -3.53 -21.79
CA GLY A 94 5.90 -2.36 -21.78
C GLY A 94 5.18 -1.02 -21.60
N ASN A 95 3.90 -1.02 -21.24
CA ASN A 95 3.16 0.22 -20.96
C ASN A 95 3.38 0.67 -19.52
N ARG A 96 3.41 1.99 -19.29
CA ARG A 96 3.53 2.55 -17.94
C ARG A 96 2.27 2.31 -17.13
N THR A 97 2.44 1.87 -15.88
CA THR A 97 1.35 1.61 -14.93
C THR A 97 1.88 1.71 -13.50
N SER A 98 1.01 2.06 -12.57
CA SER A 98 1.28 1.84 -11.14
C SER A 98 0.97 0.41 -10.73
N HIS A 99 1.53 -0.02 -9.59
CA HIS A 99 1.22 -1.30 -8.96
C HIS A 99 -0.28 -1.41 -8.64
N PHE A 100 -0.88 -0.31 -8.17
CA PHE A 100 -2.32 -0.26 -7.87
C PHE A 100 -3.17 -0.45 -9.13
N GLU A 101 -2.85 0.23 -10.24
CA GLU A 101 -3.56 0.04 -11.51
C GLU A 101 -3.38 -1.39 -12.05
N LEU A 102 -2.18 -1.96 -11.92
CA LEU A 102 -1.92 -3.35 -12.30
C LEU A 102 -2.78 -4.31 -11.45
N TYR A 103 -2.90 -4.06 -10.15
CA TYR A 103 -3.74 -4.84 -9.25
C TYR A 103 -5.22 -4.76 -9.62
N LEU A 104 -5.74 -3.56 -9.95
CA LEU A 104 -7.12 -3.39 -10.42
C LEU A 104 -7.37 -4.12 -11.74
N LYS A 105 -6.44 -4.04 -12.70
CA LYS A 105 -6.53 -4.81 -13.96
C LYS A 105 -6.61 -6.30 -13.66
N ALA A 106 -5.78 -6.81 -12.76
CA ALA A 106 -5.83 -8.22 -12.36
C ALA A 106 -7.19 -8.57 -11.72
N MET A 107 -7.71 -7.74 -10.81
CA MET A 107 -9.06 -7.92 -10.24
C MET A 107 -10.13 -8.02 -11.31
N GLN A 108 -10.12 -7.12 -12.29
CA GLN A 108 -11.08 -7.11 -13.40
C GLN A 108 -10.95 -8.38 -14.26
N GLN A 109 -9.73 -8.81 -14.58
CA GLN A 109 -9.48 -10.05 -15.33
C GLN A 109 -9.98 -11.30 -14.60
N LEU A 110 -9.83 -11.32 -13.26
CA LEU A 110 -10.39 -12.37 -12.40
C LEU A 110 -11.93 -12.28 -12.32
N GLY A 111 -12.53 -11.15 -12.70
CA GLY A 111 -13.95 -10.84 -12.50
C GLY A 111 -14.30 -10.61 -11.03
N ALA A 112 -13.40 -9.99 -10.26
CA ALA A 112 -13.67 -9.46 -8.93
C ALA A 112 -14.34 -8.08 -9.03
N ASP A 113 -15.15 -7.72 -8.04
CA ASP A 113 -15.80 -6.42 -7.98
C ASP A 113 -14.82 -5.34 -7.50
N THR A 114 -14.60 -4.30 -8.33
CA THR A 114 -13.77 -3.13 -8.02
C THR A 114 -14.60 -1.88 -7.66
N THR A 115 -15.93 -1.96 -7.70
CA THR A 115 -16.83 -0.81 -7.54
C THR A 115 -16.57 -0.04 -6.24
N VAL A 116 -16.35 -0.76 -5.14
CA VAL A 116 -16.20 -0.14 -3.81
C VAL A 116 -14.90 0.66 -3.69
N ILE A 117 -13.79 0.15 -4.23
CA ILE A 117 -12.50 0.88 -4.21
C ILE A 117 -12.54 2.05 -5.20
N GLU A 118 -13.17 1.91 -6.35
CA GLU A 118 -13.36 3.01 -7.31
C GLU A 118 -14.23 4.13 -6.72
N GLN A 119 -15.25 3.79 -5.93
CA GLN A 119 -16.03 4.76 -5.15
C GLN A 119 -15.18 5.47 -4.10
N LEU A 120 -14.29 4.76 -3.39
CA LEU A 120 -13.34 5.40 -2.46
C LEU A 120 -12.51 6.46 -3.18
N LEU A 121 -11.89 6.08 -4.29
CA LEU A 121 -11.06 7.00 -5.09
C LEU A 121 -11.87 8.21 -5.58
N THR A 122 -13.12 7.99 -5.98
CA THR A 122 -14.03 9.06 -6.40
C THR A 122 -14.31 10.03 -5.25
N TYR A 123 -14.57 9.54 -4.03
CA TYR A 123 -14.76 10.41 -2.87
C TYR A 123 -13.51 11.26 -2.59
N ILE A 124 -12.34 10.62 -2.60
CA ILE A 124 -11.06 11.29 -2.32
C ILE A 124 -10.73 12.32 -3.40
N ALA A 125 -10.94 12.00 -4.67
CA ALA A 125 -10.76 12.93 -5.79
C ALA A 125 -11.67 14.16 -5.70
N ASN A 126 -12.85 14.01 -5.07
CA ASN A 126 -13.78 15.11 -4.79
C ASN A 126 -13.50 15.84 -3.46
N GLY A 127 -12.35 15.57 -2.83
CA GLY A 127 -11.90 16.28 -1.62
C GLY A 127 -12.54 15.79 -0.31
N VAL A 128 -13.21 14.64 -0.31
CA VAL A 128 -13.68 14.01 0.93
C VAL A 128 -12.47 13.38 1.64
N ASP A 129 -12.28 13.67 2.92
CA ASP A 129 -11.21 13.06 3.70
C ASP A 129 -11.39 11.53 3.80
N VAL A 130 -10.28 10.82 4.01
CA VAL A 130 -10.26 9.35 3.96
C VAL A 130 -11.20 8.72 5.00
N ASN A 131 -11.23 9.23 6.23
CA ASN A 131 -12.08 8.67 7.28
C ASN A 131 -13.57 8.85 6.93
N SER A 132 -13.96 10.04 6.48
CA SER A 132 -15.32 10.30 6.01
C SER A 132 -15.69 9.45 4.79
N ALA A 133 -14.78 9.27 3.83
CA ALA A 133 -15.01 8.43 2.67
C ALA A 133 -15.22 6.97 3.06
N MET A 134 -14.37 6.41 3.93
CA MET A 134 -14.47 5.03 4.42
C MET A 134 -15.73 4.76 5.26
N ASN A 135 -16.27 5.79 5.92
CA ASN A 135 -17.55 5.70 6.65
C ASN A 135 -18.77 5.70 5.72
N LYS A 136 -18.65 6.22 4.49
CA LYS A 136 -19.72 6.18 3.48
C LYS A 136 -19.79 4.85 2.73
N LEU A 137 -18.71 4.06 2.74
CA LEU A 137 -18.62 2.79 2.04
C LEU A 137 -19.21 1.65 2.87
N ASN A 138 -19.91 0.74 2.21
CA ASN A 138 -20.34 -0.52 2.81
C ASN A 138 -19.18 -1.53 2.76
N ILE A 139 -18.24 -1.39 3.68
CA ILE A 139 -17.03 -2.23 3.80
C ILE A 139 -16.93 -2.92 5.16
N PRO A 140 -16.28 -4.09 5.22
CA PRO A 140 -15.92 -4.76 6.47
C PRO A 140 -15.17 -3.84 7.46
N PRO A 141 -15.46 -3.94 8.77
CA PRO A 141 -14.76 -3.15 9.79
C PRO A 141 -13.24 -3.29 9.74
N ALA A 142 -12.72 -4.49 9.47
CA ALA A 142 -11.29 -4.76 9.38
C ALA A 142 -10.58 -3.92 8.31
N ILE A 143 -11.25 -3.61 7.19
CA ILE A 143 -10.69 -2.73 6.14
C ILE A 143 -10.59 -1.30 6.67
N ARG A 144 -11.64 -0.82 7.35
CA ARG A 144 -11.67 0.52 7.94
C ARG A 144 -10.62 0.68 9.03
N GLU A 145 -10.47 -0.32 9.89
CA GLU A 145 -9.44 -0.34 10.94
C GLU A 145 -8.03 -0.34 10.35
N PHE A 146 -7.77 -1.16 9.34
CA PHE A 146 -6.47 -1.25 8.70
C PHE A 146 -6.07 0.08 8.03
N VAL A 147 -6.93 0.60 7.15
CA VAL A 147 -6.67 1.88 6.45
C VAL A 147 -6.61 3.03 7.45
N GLY A 148 -7.51 3.05 8.44
CA GLY A 148 -7.50 4.06 9.49
C GLY A 148 -6.18 4.08 10.27
N PHE A 149 -5.62 2.92 10.57
CA PHE A 149 -4.29 2.81 11.19
C PHE A 149 -3.17 3.33 10.29
N THR A 150 -3.18 3.01 8.99
CA THR A 150 -2.20 3.55 8.03
C THR A 150 -2.23 5.09 7.99
N PHE A 151 -3.43 5.68 7.95
CA PHE A 151 -3.56 7.14 7.93
C PHE A 151 -3.26 7.79 9.29
N ASP A 152 -3.51 7.11 10.41
CA ASP A 152 -3.04 7.56 11.72
C ASP A 152 -1.51 7.64 11.76
N ILE A 153 -0.81 6.64 11.21
CA ILE A 153 0.65 6.68 11.07
C ILE A 153 1.08 7.87 10.21
N ILE A 154 0.47 8.06 9.03
CA ILE A 154 0.82 9.14 8.10
C ILE A 154 0.66 10.53 8.74
N LEU A 155 -0.36 10.71 9.58
CA LEU A 155 -0.71 12.01 10.15
C LEU A 155 -0.03 12.29 11.49
N ASN A 156 0.23 11.26 12.31
CA ASN A 156 0.58 11.43 13.72
C ASN A 156 1.91 10.81 14.14
N GLN A 157 2.56 9.96 13.32
CA GLN A 157 3.87 9.42 13.67
C GLN A 157 5.00 10.34 13.16
N PRO A 158 6.08 10.50 13.95
CA PRO A 158 7.19 11.42 13.66
C PRO A 158 8.07 11.00 12.48
#